data_AF-A0A9X6ZRE3-F1
#
_entry.id   AF-A0A9X6ZRE3-F1
#
_cell.length_a   1.000
_cell.length_b   1.000
_cell.length_c   1.000
_cell.angle_alpha   90.00
_cell.angle_beta   90.00
_cell.angle_gamma   90.00
#
_symmetry.space_group_name_H-M   'P 1'
#
loop_
_entity.id
_entity.type
_entity.pdbx_description
1 polymer ?
#
loop_
_entity_poly.entity_id
_entity_poly.type
_entity_poly.pdbx_seq_one_letter_code
_entity_poly.pdbx_strand_id
1 'polypeptide(L)'
;MKIALIAHDKKKNDMVSFAYAYKPIFEQHELFATGTTGLRIMEETGLVVTRYQSGPLGGDQEIGAMIAKNDLDMVIFFRDPLTAQPHEPDVNALLRLCDVYAIPLATNMASAEMLMHALERGDLDYRKLRK
;
A
#
# COMPACT_ATOMS: atom_id res chain seq x y z
N MET A 1 -4.57 8.67 -8.02
CA MET A 1 -3.55 7.59 -8.18
C MET A 1 -4.15 6.31 -7.64
N LYS A 2 -3.65 5.15 -8.06
CA LYS A 2 -3.98 3.84 -7.52
C LYS A 2 -2.97 3.45 -6.44
N ILE A 3 -3.43 3.35 -5.19
CA ILE A 3 -2.56 3.21 -4.01
C ILE A 3 -2.87 1.91 -3.29
N ALA A 4 -1.87 1.06 -3.07
CA ALA A 4 -2.01 -0.14 -2.26
C ALA A 4 -1.60 0.12 -0.79
N LEU A 5 -2.43 -0.34 0.15
CA LEU A 5 -2.25 -0.26 1.59
C LEU A 5 -2.15 -1.69 2.17
N ILE A 6 -0.98 -2.05 2.67
CA ILE A 6 -0.67 -3.41 3.15
C ILE A 6 -0.04 -3.31 4.53
N ALA A 7 -0.42 -4.18 5.46
CA ALA A 7 0.17 -4.23 6.79
C ALA A 7 0.26 -5.65 7.34
N HIS A 8 1.41 -6.01 7.90
CA HIS A 8 1.51 -7.19 8.77
C HIS A 8 0.60 -7.02 9.98
N ASP A 9 0.20 -8.12 10.63
CA ASP A 9 -0.81 -8.09 11.70
C ASP A 9 -0.50 -7.08 12.81
N LYS A 10 0.74 -7.05 13.30
CA LYS A 10 1.17 -6.10 14.34
C LYS A 10 1.22 -4.63 13.89
N LYS A 11 1.05 -4.37 12.59
CA LYS A 11 1.10 -3.04 11.97
C LYS A 11 -0.24 -2.54 11.47
N LYS A 12 -1.32 -3.30 11.63
CA LYS A 12 -2.65 -2.90 11.17
C LYS A 12 -3.20 -1.69 11.94
N ASN A 13 -2.94 -1.59 13.25
CA ASN A 13 -3.33 -0.41 14.03
C ASN A 13 -2.61 0.85 13.53
N ASP A 14 -1.31 0.73 13.24
CA ASP A 14 -0.51 1.82 12.68
C ASP A 14 -1.07 2.24 11.31
N MET A 15 -1.41 1.27 10.45
CA MET A 15 -1.99 1.53 9.13
C MET A 15 -3.34 2.23 9.20
N VAL A 16 -4.24 1.80 10.10
CA VAL A 16 -5.53 2.46 10.26
C VAL A 16 -5.37 3.89 10.77
N SER A 17 -4.50 4.10 11.78
CA SER A 17 -4.22 5.43 12.31
C SER A 17 -3.67 6.36 11.23
N PHE A 18 -2.78 5.84 10.38
CA PHE A 18 -2.24 6.55 9.23
C PHE A 18 -3.32 6.86 8.19
N ALA A 19 -4.16 5.88 7.83
CA ALA A 19 -5.26 6.07 6.90
C ALA A 19 -6.27 7.12 7.40
N TYR A 20 -6.53 7.16 8.72
CA TYR A 20 -7.38 8.16 9.34
C TYR A 20 -6.75 9.57 9.29
N ALA A 21 -5.47 9.68 9.65
CA ALA A 21 -4.76 10.97 9.67
C ALA A 21 -4.67 11.60 8.28
N TYR A 22 -4.47 10.79 7.24
CA TYR A 22 -4.36 11.24 5.85
C TYR A 22 -5.63 11.00 5.02
N LYS A 23 -6.77 10.76 5.68
CA LYS A 23 -8.06 10.47 5.04
C LYS A 23 -8.42 11.48 3.94
N PRO A 24 -8.29 12.81 4.12
CA PRO A 24 -8.63 13.78 3.08
C PRO A 24 -7.82 13.63 1.78
N ILE A 25 -6.59 13.12 1.86
CA ILE A 25 -5.76 12.83 0.69
C ILE A 25 -6.19 11.50 0.06
N PHE A 26 -6.40 10.47 0.88
CA PHE A 26 -6.81 9.16 0.39
C PHE A 26 -8.18 9.14 -0.31
N GLU A 27 -9.12 10.00 0.11
CA GLU A 27 -10.43 10.14 -0.55
C GLU A 27 -10.35 10.61 -2.01
N GLN A 28 -9.23 11.18 -2.44
CA GLN A 28 -9.01 11.67 -3.81
C GLN A 28 -8.39 10.59 -4.72
N HIS A 29 -8.22 9.36 -4.22
CA HIS A 29 -7.45 8.30 -4.86
C HIS A 29 -8.18 6.97 -4.81
N GLU A 30 -7.80 6.05 -5.70
CA GLU A 30 -8.32 4.68 -5.70
C GLU A 30 -7.45 3.83 -4.75
N LEU A 31 -8.08 3.23 -3.74
CA LEU A 31 -7.38 2.50 -2.70
C LEU A 31 -7.57 1.00 -2.88
N PHE A 32 -6.48 0.27 -2.71
CA PHE A 32 -6.43 -1.19 -2.75
C PHE A 32 -5.78 -1.70 -1.47
N ALA A 33 -6.25 -2.82 -0.92
CA ALA A 33 -5.64 -3.40 0.28
C ALA A 33 -5.82 -4.91 0.35
N THR A 34 -4.92 -5.59 1.05
CA THR A 34 -5.03 -7.02 1.29
C THR A 34 -5.99 -7.33 2.45
N GLY A 35 -6.74 -8.42 2.31
CA GLY A 35 -7.60 -9.06 3.30
C GLY A 35 -8.10 -8.17 4.44
N THR A 36 -7.57 -8.44 5.63
CA THR A 36 -7.97 -7.81 6.90
C THR A 36 -7.47 -6.37 7.03
N THR A 37 -6.41 -5.96 6.34
CA THR A 37 -5.95 -4.56 6.33
C THR A 37 -7.04 -3.66 5.74
N GLY A 38 -7.54 -4.03 4.56
CA GLY A 38 -8.60 -3.27 3.88
C GLY A 38 -9.90 -3.22 4.67
N LEU A 39 -10.31 -4.36 5.25
CA LEU A 39 -11.51 -4.41 6.09
C LEU A 39 -11.45 -3.40 7.24
N ARG A 40 -10.34 -3.38 7.98
CA ARG A 40 -10.17 -2.48 9.14
C ARG A 40 -10.13 -1.02 8.74
N ILE A 41 -9.45 -0.68 7.64
CA ILE A 41 -9.45 0.69 7.12
C ILE A 41 -10.89 1.13 6.81
N MET A 42 -11.67 0.29 6.13
CA MET A 42 -13.06 0.62 5.76
C MET A 42 -13.94 0.83 7.00
N GLU A 43 -13.88 -0.09 7.97
CA GLU A 43 -14.70 -0.03 9.19
C GLU A 43 -14.35 1.17 10.08
N GLU A 44 -13.06 1.48 10.22
CA GLU A 44 -12.59 2.50 11.18
C GLU A 44 -12.51 3.91 10.56
N THR A 45 -12.38 4.04 9.24
CA THR A 45 -12.21 5.35 8.57
C THR A 45 -13.36 5.72 7.63
N GLY A 46 -14.13 4.75 7.15
CA GLY A 46 -15.15 4.96 6.11
C GLY A 46 -14.57 5.16 4.70
N LEU A 47 -13.26 4.99 4.49
CA LEU A 47 -12.65 5.01 3.16
C LEU A 47 -13.17 3.84 2.31
N VAL A 48 -13.39 4.09 1.02
CA VAL A 48 -13.72 3.05 0.05
C VAL A 48 -12.43 2.39 -0.41
N VAL A 49 -12.27 1.09 -0.13
CA VAL A 49 -11.06 0.33 -0.46
C VAL A 49 -11.43 -0.95 -1.21
N THR A 50 -10.83 -1.17 -2.37
CA THR A 50 -10.91 -2.45 -3.08
C THR A 50 -10.07 -3.48 -2.35
N ARG A 51 -10.69 -4.58 -1.92
CA ARG A 51 -10.01 -5.63 -1.15
C ARG A 51 -9.58 -6.79 -2.02
N TYR A 52 -8.36 -7.25 -1.77
CA TYR A 52 -7.79 -8.49 -2.28
C TYR A 52 -7.73 -9.57 -1.20
N GLN A 53 -7.21 -10.74 -1.54
CA GLN A 53 -6.94 -11.78 -0.55
C GLN A 53 -5.95 -11.30 0.53
N SER A 54 -5.83 -12.04 1.62
CA SER A 54 -4.75 -11.78 2.58
C SER A 54 -3.40 -12.11 1.94
N GLY A 55 -2.32 -11.46 2.39
CA GLY A 55 -0.96 -11.73 1.91
C GLY A 55 -0.62 -13.23 1.87
N PRO A 56 -0.81 -13.98 2.98
CA PRO A 56 -0.57 -15.43 3.01
C PRO A 56 -1.39 -16.27 2.01
N LEU A 57 -2.50 -15.75 1.51
CA LEU A 57 -3.38 -16.42 0.55
C LEU A 57 -3.24 -15.88 -0.88
N GLY A 58 -2.17 -15.13 -1.16
CA GLY A 58 -1.85 -14.62 -2.50
C GLY A 58 -2.18 -13.16 -2.75
N GLY A 59 -2.67 -12.42 -1.74
CA GLY A 59 -2.99 -11.00 -1.89
C GLY A 59 -1.80 -10.13 -2.32
N ASP A 60 -0.59 -10.47 -1.87
CA ASP A 60 0.62 -9.76 -2.27
C ASP A 60 0.94 -9.99 -3.76
N GLN A 61 0.60 -11.16 -4.30
CA GLN A 61 0.75 -11.47 -5.72
C GLN A 61 -0.31 -10.78 -6.58
N GLU A 62 -1.53 -10.60 -6.07
CA GLU A 62 -2.57 -9.80 -6.73
C GLU A 62 -2.11 -8.34 -6.90
N ILE A 63 -1.56 -7.74 -5.85
CA ILE A 63 -0.97 -6.39 -5.92
C ILE A 63 0.26 -6.38 -6.85
N GLY A 64 1.14 -7.39 -6.74
CA GLY A 64 2.28 -7.54 -7.63
C GLY A 64 1.90 -7.61 -9.12
N ALA A 65 0.79 -8.29 -9.43
CA ALA A 65 0.25 -8.34 -10.79
C ALA A 65 -0.24 -6.98 -11.29
N MET A 66 -0.82 -6.15 -10.42
CA MET A 66 -1.16 -4.75 -10.77
C MET A 66 0.10 -3.94 -11.08
N ILE A 67 1.15 -4.05 -10.25
CA ILE A 67 2.44 -3.38 -10.49
C ILE A 67 3.01 -3.81 -11.85
N ALA A 68 3.03 -5.11 -12.14
CA ALA A 68 3.59 -5.64 -13.38
C ALA A 68 2.85 -5.15 -14.63
N LYS A 69 1.56 -4.82 -14.50
CA LYS A 69 0.70 -4.24 -15.54
C LYS A 69 0.74 -2.70 -15.56
N ASN A 70 1.58 -2.08 -14.74
CA ASN A 70 1.64 -0.63 -14.54
C ASN A 70 0.27 -0.02 -14.13
N ASP A 71 -0.55 -0.82 -13.45
CA ASP A 71 -1.90 -0.46 -12.98
C ASP A 71 -1.92 -0.11 -11.49
N LEU A 72 -0.76 0.12 -10.90
CA LEU A 72 -0.60 0.62 -9.54
C LEU A 72 0.43 1.75 -9.54
N ASP A 73 0.16 2.79 -8.76
CA ASP A 73 0.96 4.01 -8.76
C ASP A 73 1.80 4.19 -7.50
N MET A 74 1.41 3.60 -6.37
CA MET A 74 2.11 3.70 -5.08
C MET A 74 1.79 2.49 -4.19
N VAL A 75 2.76 2.08 -3.36
CA VAL A 75 2.58 1.06 -2.33
C VAL A 75 2.99 1.61 -0.96
N ILE A 76 2.11 1.47 0.03
CA ILE A 76 2.39 1.68 1.44
C ILE A 76 2.26 0.32 2.14
N PHE A 77 3.39 -0.25 2.54
CA PHE A 77 3.46 -1.57 3.16
C PHE A 77 4.11 -1.48 4.54
N PHE A 78 3.32 -1.36 5.60
CA PHE A 78 3.84 -1.40 6.97
C PHE A 78 4.22 -2.83 7.38
N ARG A 79 5.51 -3.09 7.34
CA ARG A 79 6.10 -4.39 7.68
C ARG A 79 6.39 -4.47 9.17
N ASP A 80 6.22 -5.67 9.71
CA ASP A 80 6.76 -6.04 11.02
C ASP A 80 8.16 -6.65 10.83
N PRO A 81 9.24 -5.93 11.19
CA PRO A 81 10.60 -6.42 11.01
C PRO A 81 11.05 -7.38 12.13
N LEU A 82 10.24 -7.59 13.16
CA LEU A 82 10.61 -8.37 14.35
C LEU A 82 9.97 -9.76 14.38
N THR A 83 9.04 -10.04 13.45
CA THR A 83 8.35 -11.33 13.37
C THR A 83 8.53 -11.92 11.97
N ALA A 84 9.06 -13.15 11.91
CA ALA A 84 9.15 -13.88 10.65
C ALA A 84 7.76 -14.12 10.06
N GLN A 85 7.58 -13.79 8.79
CA GLN A 85 6.33 -14.09 8.08
C GLN A 85 6.43 -15.41 7.30
N PRO A 86 5.37 -16.22 7.27
CA PRO A 86 5.34 -17.44 6.46
C PRO A 86 5.38 -17.14 4.94
N HIS A 87 5.04 -15.92 4.54
CA HIS A 87 4.97 -15.44 3.16
C HIS A 87 6.06 -14.40 2.85
N GLU A 88 7.21 -14.42 3.55
CA GLU A 88 8.35 -13.54 3.24
C GLU A 88 8.82 -13.59 1.76
N PRO A 89 8.79 -14.74 1.05
CA PRO A 89 9.11 -14.76 -0.37
C PRO A 89 8.21 -13.84 -1.20
N ASP A 90 6.91 -13.81 -0.89
CA ASP A 90 5.91 -13.02 -1.60
C ASP A 90 6.09 -11.52 -1.29
N VAL A 91 6.39 -11.18 -0.02
CA VAL A 91 6.77 -9.82 0.39
C VAL A 91 7.97 -9.34 -0.42
N ASN A 92 9.05 -10.11 -0.48
CA ASN A 92 10.25 -9.71 -1.21
C ASN A 92 10.02 -9.62 -2.73
N ALA A 93 9.18 -10.49 -3.28
CA ALA A 93 8.79 -10.42 -4.68
C ALA A 93 8.03 -9.12 -4.99
N LEU A 94 7.12 -8.69 -4.12
CA LEU A 94 6.38 -7.43 -4.24
C LEU A 94 7.32 -6.20 -4.19
N LEU A 95 8.25 -6.16 -3.22
CA LEU A 95 9.22 -5.05 -3.11
C LEU A 95 10.10 -4.98 -4.36
N ARG A 96 10.61 -6.12 -4.83
CA ARG A 96 11.39 -6.21 -6.07
C ARG A 96 10.61 -5.68 -7.28
N LEU A 97 9.31 -5.94 -7.37
CA LEU A 97 8.47 -5.37 -8.43
C LEU A 97 8.35 -3.85 -8.32
N CYS A 98 8.26 -3.30 -7.11
CA CYS A 98 8.29 -1.84 -6.93
C CYS A 98 9.58 -1.24 -7.49
N ASP A 99 10.73 -1.89 -7.23
CA ASP A 99 12.03 -1.43 -7.75
C ASP A 99 12.10 -1.49 -9.28
N VAL A 100 11.66 -2.59 -9.89
CA VAL A 100 11.68 -2.79 -11.35
C VAL A 100 10.84 -1.74 -12.07
N TYR A 101 9.66 -1.42 -11.53
CA TYR A 101 8.70 -0.50 -12.17
C TYR A 101 8.80 0.95 -11.65
N ALA A 102 9.77 1.22 -10.77
CA ALA A 102 9.96 2.50 -10.08
C ALA A 102 8.67 3.01 -9.42
N ILE A 103 7.97 2.12 -8.71
CA ILE A 103 6.78 2.44 -7.92
C ILE A 103 7.24 3.06 -6.58
N PRO A 104 6.79 4.27 -6.23
CA PRO A 104 6.93 4.80 -4.88
C PRO A 104 6.48 3.79 -3.83
N LEU A 105 7.40 3.43 -2.94
CA LEU A 105 7.21 2.40 -1.94
C LEU A 105 7.63 2.93 -0.57
N ALA A 106 6.71 2.87 0.40
CA ALA A 106 7.02 3.10 1.80
C ALA A 106 6.84 1.81 2.60
N THR A 107 7.88 1.40 3.32
CA THR A 107 7.85 0.17 4.15
C THR A 107 7.63 0.44 5.64
N ASN A 108 7.53 1.72 6.02
CA ASN A 108 7.36 2.19 7.39
C ASN A 108 6.62 3.55 7.39
N MET A 109 6.18 3.97 8.58
CA MET A 109 5.40 5.20 8.79
C MET A 109 6.11 6.45 8.30
N ALA A 110 7.38 6.65 8.66
CA ALA A 110 8.12 7.87 8.33
C ALA A 110 8.26 8.06 6.82
N SER A 111 8.53 6.98 6.08
CA SER A 111 8.61 7.02 4.62
C SER A 111 7.24 7.27 3.99
N ALA A 112 6.17 6.71 4.58
CA ALA A 112 4.82 6.91 4.08
C ALA A 112 4.35 8.36 4.26
N GLU A 113 4.65 8.98 5.40
CA GLU A 113 4.39 10.40 5.65
C GLU A 113 5.09 11.31 4.64
N MET A 114 6.36 11.04 4.33
CA MET A 114 7.06 11.74 3.26
C MET A 114 6.38 11.59 1.90
N LEU A 115 5.91 10.37 1.56
CA LEU A 115 5.17 10.12 0.33
C LEU A 115 3.82 10.84 0.28
N MET A 116 3.09 10.94 1.39
CA MET A 116 1.81 11.66 1.43
C MET A 116 1.99 13.16 1.20
N HIS A 117 3.01 13.75 1.81
CA HIS A 117 3.33 15.16 1.56
C HIS A 117 3.85 15.39 0.13
N ALA A 118 4.64 14.48 -0.41
CA ALA A 118 5.09 14.53 -1.80
C ALA A 118 3.90 14.42 -2.78
N LEU A 119 2.94 13.54 -2.48
CA LEU A 119 1.72 13.36 -3.24
C LEU A 119 0.86 14.63 -3.26
N GLU A 120 0.66 15.26 -2.11
CA GLU A 120 -0.10 16.51 -1.98
C GLU A 120 0.55 17.68 -2.75
N ARG A 121 1.89 17.75 -2.77
CA ARG A 121 2.63 18.74 -3.56
C ARG A 121 2.65 18.46 -5.06
N GLY A 122 2.24 17.26 -5.49
CA GLY A 122 2.31 16.83 -6.89
C GLY A 122 3.68 16.30 -7.34
N ASP A 123 4.61 16.05 -6.41
CA ASP A 123 5.96 15.56 -6.72
C ASP A 123 5.94 14.18 -7.42
N LEU A 124 4.84 13.45 -7.29
CA LEU A 124 4.65 12.10 -7.86
C LEU A 124 3.90 12.10 -9.20
N ASP A 125 3.61 13.26 -9.78
CA ASP A 125 2.85 13.38 -11.04
C ASP A 125 3.55 12.73 -12.24
N TYR A 126 4.86 12.50 -12.17
CA TYR A 126 5.62 11.74 -13.18
C TYR A 126 5.05 10.33 -13.41
N ARG A 127 4.35 9.73 -12.43
CA ARG A 127 3.67 8.43 -12.58
C ARG A 127 2.48 8.50 -13.54
N LYS A 128 1.80 9.64 -13.64
CA LYS A 128 0.69 9.86 -14.58
C LYS A 128 1.18 9.90 -16.03
N LEU A 129 2.43 10.31 -16.26
CA LEU A 129 3.03 10.45 -17.58
C LEU A 129 3.60 9.14 -18.14
N ARG A 130 3.85 8.12 -17.30
CA ARG A 130 4.46 6.83 -17.68
C ARG A 130 3.45 5.71 -17.94
N LYS A 131 2.22 6.02 -18.37
CA LYS A 131 1.21 5.00 -18.70
C LYS A 131 1.30 4.55 -20.15
#